data_AF-A0A7Y5SXI4-F1
#
_entry.id   AF-A0A7Y5SXI4-F1
#
_cell.length_a   1.000
_cell.length_b   1.000
_cell.length_c   1.000
_cell.angle_alpha   90.00
_cell.angle_beta   90.00
_cell.angle_gamma   90.00
#
_symmetry.space_group_name_H-M   'P 1'
#
loop_
_entity.id
_entity.type
_entity.pdbx_description
1 polymer ?
#
loop_
_entity_poly.entity_id
_entity_poly.type
_entity_poly.pdbx_seq_one_letter_code
_entity_poly.pdbx_strand_id
1 'polypeptide(L)' 'GFYEAFANIYRGVIEAIRADRDRRPRSGLAAEFPSVHDGARGVRFIERVLASSAQGGAWIEF' A
#
# COMPACT_ATOMS: atom_id res chain seq x y z
N GLY A 1 3.29 -12.44 15.08
CA GLY A 1 3.86 -11.22 15.66
C GLY A 1 4.26 -10.26 14.55
N PHE A 2 5.01 -9.21 14.91
CA PHE A 2 5.43 -8.15 13.99
C PHE A 2 6.30 -8.67 12.84
N TYR A 3 7.30 -9.50 13.15
CA TYR A 3 8.20 -10.07 12.15
C TYR A 3 7.47 -10.99 11.16
N GLU A 4 6.52 -11.79 11.65
CA GLU A 4 5.72 -12.67 10.79
C GLU A 4 4.80 -11.88 9.86
N ALA A 5 4.27 -10.74 10.31
CA ALA A 5 3.49 -9.85 9.47
C ALA A 5 4.34 -9.24 8.33
N PHE A 6 5.55 -8.76 8.65
CA PHE A 6 6.49 -8.28 7.62
C PHE A 6 6.92 -9.39 6.66
N ALA A 7 7.20 -10.60 7.17
CA ALA A 7 7.55 -11.75 6.33
C ALA A 7 6.43 -12.07 5.33
N ASN A 8 5.16 -11.96 5.72
CA ASN A 8 4.03 -12.15 4.81
C ASN A 8 4.01 -11.12 3.67
N ILE A 9 4.26 -9.83 3.96
CA ILE A 9 4.33 -8.77 2.94
C ILE A 9 5.46 -9.07 1.95
N TYR A 10 6.68 -9.34 2.45
CA TYR A 10 7.83 -9.64 1.61
C TYR A 10 7.62 -10.89 0.75
N ARG A 11 6.98 -11.92 1.30
CA ARG A 11 6.62 -13.13 0.56
C ARG A 11 5.74 -12.80 -0.65
N GLY A 12 4.72 -11.97 -0.48
CA GLY A 12 3.86 -11.55 -1.59
C GLY A 12 4.62 -10.77 -2.67
N VAL A 13 5.50 -9.84 -2.26
CA VAL A 13 6.36 -9.08 -3.18
C VAL A 13 7.29 -9.99 -3.97
N ILE A 14 7.94 -10.96 -3.32
CA ILE A 14 8.86 -11.90 -3.99
C ILE A 14 8.11 -12.74 -5.03
N GLU A 15 6.91 -13.24 -4.71
CA GLU A 15 6.10 -14.03 -5.64
C GLU A 15 5.61 -13.20 -6.83
N ALA A 16 5.28 -11.93 -6.61
CA ALA A 16 4.99 -10.98 -7.67
C ALA A 16 6.15 -10.81 -8.65
N ILE A 17 7.37 -10.58 -8.14
CA ILE A 17 8.58 -10.43 -8.97
C ILE A 17 8.82 -11.71 -9.79
N ARG A 18 8.64 -12.88 -9.18
CA ARG A 18 8.78 -14.17 -9.87
C ARG A 18 7.72 -14.35 -10.96
N ALA A 19 6.46 -14.03 -10.67
CA ALA A 19 5.36 -14.11 -11.63
C ALA A 19 5.63 -13.22 -12.86
N ASP A 20 6.08 -11.97 -12.64
CA ASP A 20 6.41 -11.04 -13.71
C ASP A 20 7.59 -11.56 -14.56
N ARG A 21 8.66 -12.05 -13.92
CA ARG A 21 9.81 -12.63 -14.60
C ARG A 21 9.42 -13.85 -15.46
N ASP A 22 8.55 -14.69 -14.94
CA ASP A 22 8.10 -15.93 -15.59
C ASP A 22 6.92 -15.69 -16.56
N ARG A 23 6.47 -14.44 -16.75
CA ARG A 23 5.27 -14.05 -17.52
C ARG A 23 3.98 -14.77 -17.10
N ARG A 24 3.87 -15.09 -15.81
CA ARG A 24 2.66 -15.67 -15.21
C ARG A 24 1.76 -14.56 -14.66
N PRO A 25 0.43 -14.75 -14.64
CA PRO A 25 -0.46 -13.80 -14.00
C PRO A 25 -0.14 -13.69 -12.50
N ARG A 26 -0.22 -12.47 -11.95
CA ARG A 26 -0.12 -12.22 -10.52
C ARG A 26 -1.42 -12.65 -9.85
N SER A 27 -1.42 -13.79 -9.18
CA SER A 27 -2.55 -14.31 -8.42
C SER A 27 -2.11 -14.88 -7.07
N GLY A 28 -3.05 -15.02 -6.13
CA GLY A 28 -2.77 -15.45 -4.76
C GLY A 28 -1.72 -14.55 -4.10
N LEU A 29 -0.65 -15.15 -3.56
CA LEU A 29 0.46 -14.44 -2.90
C LEU A 29 1.04 -13.30 -3.76
N ALA A 30 1.10 -13.46 -5.09
CA ALA A 30 1.63 -12.43 -6.00
C ALA A 30 0.76 -11.16 -6.09
N ALA A 31 -0.37 -11.12 -5.37
CA ALA A 31 -1.25 -9.97 -5.20
C ALA A 31 -1.45 -9.56 -3.72
N GLU A 32 -0.76 -10.21 -2.77
CA GLU A 32 -0.93 -9.99 -1.32
C GLU A 32 0.13 -9.06 -0.73
N PHE A 33 0.19 -7.82 -1.20
CA PHE A 33 0.99 -6.74 -0.62
C PHE A 33 0.44 -5.38 -1.07
N PRO A 34 0.73 -4.27 -0.35
CA PRO A 34 0.27 -2.95 -0.76
C PRO A 34 0.83 -2.52 -2.12
N SER A 35 -0.05 -1.99 -2.95
CA SER A 35 0.28 -1.40 -4.26
C SER A 35 0.83 0.02 -4.12
N VAL A 36 1.38 0.55 -5.23
CA VAL A 36 1.77 1.96 -5.33
C VAL A 36 0.59 2.91 -5.11
N HIS A 37 -0.62 2.51 -5.51
CA HIS A 37 -1.83 3.32 -5.30
C HIS A 37 -2.20 3.41 -3.82
N ASP A 38 -1.95 2.36 -3.04
CA ASP A 38 -2.18 2.37 -1.59
C ASP A 38 -1.22 3.37 -0.91
N GLY A 39 0.04 3.39 -1.36
CA GLY A 39 1.01 4.40 -0.94
C GLY A 39 0.59 5.83 -1.32
N ALA A 40 0.16 6.05 -2.57
CA ALA A 40 -0.32 7.35 -3.02
C ALA A 40 -1.53 7.85 -2.23
N ARG A 41 -2.49 6.96 -1.89
CA ARG A 41 -3.62 7.29 -1.01
C ARG A 41 -3.15 7.70 0.39
N GLY A 42 -2.11 7.05 0.93
CA GLY A 42 -1.50 7.44 2.20
C GLY A 42 -0.92 8.86 2.18
N VAL A 43 -0.21 9.22 1.10
CA VAL A 43 0.32 10.58 0.92
C VAL A 43 -0.81 11.60 0.81
N ARG A 44 -1.85 11.30 0.01
CA ARG A 44 -3.03 12.16 -0.11
C ARG A 44 -3.74 12.35 1.24
N PHE A 45 -3.83 11.29 2.05
CA PHE A 45 -4.40 11.38 3.39
C PHE A 45 -3.63 12.37 4.27
N ILE A 46 -2.30 12.29 4.30
CA ILE A 46 -1.46 13.24 5.06
C ILE A 46 -1.72 14.68 4.58
N GLU A 47 -1.79 14.90 3.26
CA GLU A 47 -2.09 16.21 2.67
C GLU A 47 -3.46 16.75 3.15
N ARG A 48 -4.50 15.93 3.16
CA ARG A 48 -5.83 16.34 3.65
C ARG A 48 -5.88 16.60 5.15
N VAL A 49 -5.14 15.82 5.95
CA VAL A 49 -5.01 16.07 7.39
C VAL A 49 -4.35 17.43 7.65
N LEU A 50 -3.29 17.77 6.90
CA LEU A 50 -2.63 19.08 7.01
C LEU A 50 -3.56 20.22 6.58
N ALA A 51 -4.33 20.05 5.50
CA ALA A 51 -5.32 21.03 5.05
C ALA A 51 -6.43 21.25 6.10
N SER A 52 -6.90 20.18 6.74
CA SER A 52 -7.87 20.24 7.84
C SER A 52 -7.31 21.03 9.02
N SER A 53 -6.08 20.73 9.44
CA SER A 53 -5.40 21.42 10.54
C SER A 53 -5.26 22.92 10.28
N ALA A 54 -4.88 23.32 9.06
CA ALA A 54 -4.79 24.73 8.67
C ALA A 54 -6.14 25.46 8.69
N GLN A 55 -7.26 24.73 8.58
CA GLN A 55 -8.62 25.25 8.62
C GLN A 55 -9.31 25.03 9.98
N GLY A 56 -8.52 24.90 11.06
CA GLY A 56 -9.06 24.75 12.42
C GLY A 56 -9.76 23.41 12.66
N GLY A 57 -9.39 22.36 11.93
CA GLY A 57 -9.98 21.03 12.05
C GLY A 57 -11.26 20.84 11.22
N ALA A 58 -11.47 21.64 10.18
CA ALA A 58 -12.61 21.48 9.28
C ALA A 58 -12.55 20.15 8.51
N TRP A 59 -13.71 19.61 8.14
CA TRP A 59 -13.81 18.45 7.25
C TRP A 59 -13.35 18.83 5.84
N ILE A 60 -12.42 18.05 5.29
CA ILE A 60 -11.89 18.23 3.92
C ILE A 60 -12.30 17.03 3.07
N GLU A 61 -12.70 17.27 1.82
CA GLU A 61 -13.03 16.22 0.86
C GLU A 61 -11.82 15.31 0.58
N PHE A 62 -12.05 13.99 0.64
CA PHE A 62 -11.02 12.95 0.52
C PHE A 62 -11.08 12.17 -0.80
#